data_AF-A0A925YCQ8-F1
#
_entry.id   AF-A0A925YCQ8-F1
#
_cell.length_a   1.000
_cell.length_b   1.000
_cell.length_c   1.000
_cell.angle_alpha   90.00
_cell.angle_beta   90.00
_cell.angle_gamma   90.00
#
_symmetry.space_group_name_H-M   'P 1'
#
loop_
_entity.id
_entity.type
_entity.pdbx_description
1 polymer ?
#
loop_
_entity_poly.entity_id
_entity_poly.type
_entity_poly.pdbx_seq_one_letter_code
_entity_poly.pdbx_strand_id
1 'polypeptide(L)'
;MSRAISTVKGINVLGAIVAVMWIAAWGMAIAHRSFDYDELEHTYAIWLIRNGARPFYDFFECHPPFLWYPLGIPLRLLGDRYAILFIFRALTALGHVAMLVAMGLNVALSFQNLRQPRAL
;
A
#
# COMPACT_ATOMS: atom_id res chain seq x y z
N MET A 1 17.97 33.46 -17.09
CA MET A 1 16.82 32.56 -17.27
C MET A 1 17.19 31.07 -17.50
N SER A 2 18.45 30.68 -17.72
CA SER A 2 18.81 29.25 -17.93
C SER A 2 18.88 28.39 -16.65
N ARG A 3 19.22 28.98 -15.50
CA ARG A 3 19.30 28.23 -14.21
C ARG A 3 17.95 27.66 -13.75
N ALA A 4 16.87 28.45 -13.76
CA ALA A 4 15.55 28.01 -13.31
C ALA A 4 15.01 26.81 -14.12
N ILE A 5 15.24 26.80 -15.45
CA ILE A 5 14.82 25.71 -16.33
C ILE A 5 15.65 24.44 -16.04
N SER A 6 16.95 24.57 -15.77
CA SER A 6 17.81 23.44 -15.39
C SER A 6 17.43 22.84 -14.04
N THR A 7 17.03 23.66 -13.07
CA THR A 7 16.58 23.21 -11.74
C THR A 7 15.26 22.45 -11.81
N VAL A 8 14.29 22.91 -12.61
CA VAL A 8 13.01 22.21 -12.84
C VAL A 8 13.22 20.86 -13.54
N LYS A 9 14.10 20.79 -14.55
CA LYS A 9 14.44 19.51 -15.21
C LYS A 9 15.23 18.57 -14.30
N GLY A 10 16.15 19.09 -13.48
CA GLY A 10 16.91 18.30 -12.51
C GLY A 10 16.03 17.68 -11.43
N ILE A 11 15.03 18.41 -10.95
CA ILE A 11 13.99 17.88 -10.04
C ILE A 11 13.20 16.74 -10.69
N ASN A 12 12.91 16.82 -11.99
CA ASN A 12 12.21 15.75 -12.72
C ASN A 12 13.07 14.49 -12.90
N VAL A 13 14.37 14.64 -13.20
CA VAL A 13 15.29 13.50 -13.33
C VAL A 13 15.52 12.82 -11.98
N LEU A 14 15.75 13.60 -10.92
CA LEU A 14 15.90 13.05 -9.58
C LEU A 14 14.62 12.33 -9.12
N GLY A 15 13.45 12.92 -9.37
CA GLY A 15 12.17 12.29 -9.07
C GLY A 15 11.97 10.97 -9.82
N ALA A 16 12.32 10.92 -11.11
CA ALA A 16 12.25 9.69 -11.89
C ALA A 16 13.21 8.60 -11.35
N ILE A 17 14.44 8.97 -10.97
CA ILE A 17 15.40 8.03 -10.37
C ILE A 17 14.84 7.47 -9.05
N VAL A 18 14.31 8.33 -8.18
CA VAL A 18 13.72 7.90 -6.90
C VAL A 18 12.54 6.96 -7.15
N ALA A 19 11.67 7.26 -8.11
CA ALA A 19 10.54 6.40 -8.46
C ALA A 19 11.01 5.01 -8.95
N VAL A 20 12.02 4.97 -9.83
CA VAL A 20 12.59 3.70 -10.32
C VAL A 20 13.22 2.89 -9.18
N MET A 21 14.03 3.53 -8.34
CA MET A 21 14.65 2.88 -7.18
C MET A 21 13.60 2.34 -6.20
N TRP A 22 12.54 3.09 -5.98
CA TRP A 22 11.42 2.69 -5.13
C TRP A 22 10.67 1.49 -5.70
N ILE A 23 10.34 1.50 -7.00
CA ILE A 23 9.71 0.36 -7.68
C ILE A 23 10.61 -0.89 -7.61
N ALA A 24 11.91 -0.74 -7.85
CA ALA A 24 12.87 -1.84 -7.78
C ALA A 24 12.97 -2.41 -6.36
N ALA A 25 13.05 -1.55 -5.34
CA ALA A 25 13.11 -1.96 -3.95
C ALA A 25 11.84 -2.73 -3.52
N TRP A 26 10.66 -2.24 -3.91
CA TRP A 26 9.40 -2.94 -3.64
C TRP A 26 9.31 -4.27 -4.39
N GLY A 27 9.69 -4.32 -5.66
CA GLY A 27 9.73 -5.57 -6.43
C GLY A 27 10.62 -6.62 -5.77
N MET A 28 11.81 -6.21 -5.32
CA MET A 28 12.73 -7.07 -4.57
C MET A 28 12.14 -7.53 -3.24
N ALA A 29 11.51 -6.63 -2.48
CA ALA A 29 10.88 -6.98 -1.20
C ALA A 29 9.73 -7.98 -1.39
N ILE A 30 8.90 -7.77 -2.41
CA ILE A 30 7.79 -8.68 -2.73
C ILE A 30 8.33 -10.08 -3.05
N ALA A 31 9.38 -10.17 -3.86
CA ALA A 31 9.91 -11.45 -4.35
C ALA A 31 10.79 -12.20 -3.34
N HIS A 32 11.55 -11.49 -2.50
CA HIS A 32 12.67 -12.09 -1.75
C HIS A 32 12.60 -11.92 -0.24
N ARG A 33 11.75 -11.04 0.29
CA ARG A 33 11.63 -10.89 1.75
C ARG A 33 10.94 -12.12 2.33
N SER A 34 11.47 -12.63 3.44
CA SER A 34 10.77 -13.62 4.28
C SER A 34 9.38 -13.10 4.66
N PHE A 35 8.41 -14.00 4.81
CA PHE A 35 7.10 -13.63 5.33
C PHE A 35 7.22 -13.24 6.80
N ASP A 36 6.60 -12.13 7.17
CA ASP A 36 6.54 -11.71 8.58
C ASP A 36 5.28 -12.23 9.28
N TYR A 37 5.19 -11.89 10.57
CA TYR A 37 4.09 -12.30 11.42
C TYR A 37 2.75 -11.78 10.89
N ASP A 38 2.63 -10.48 10.62
CA ASP A 38 1.39 -9.84 10.18
C ASP A 38 0.87 -10.43 8.86
N GLU A 39 1.77 -10.71 7.90
CA GLU A 39 1.42 -11.35 6.63
C GLU A 39 0.77 -12.72 6.83
N LEU A 40 1.33 -13.52 7.74
CA LEU A 40 0.83 -14.85 8.02
C LEU A 40 -0.44 -14.82 8.87
N GLU A 41 -0.50 -13.96 9.89
CA GLU A 41 -1.66 -13.78 10.77
C GLU A 41 -2.90 -13.36 9.96
N HIS A 42 -2.78 -12.31 9.14
CA HIS A 42 -3.90 -11.86 8.31
C HIS A 42 -4.27 -12.87 7.23
N THR A 43 -3.30 -13.56 6.62
CA THR A 43 -3.59 -14.61 5.65
C THR A 43 -4.35 -15.77 6.29
N TYR A 44 -3.98 -16.14 7.52
CA TYR A 44 -4.65 -17.17 8.29
C TYR A 44 -6.07 -16.76 8.69
N ALA A 45 -6.27 -15.51 9.12
CA ALA A 45 -7.60 -14.96 9.40
C ALA A 45 -8.50 -15.02 8.16
N ILE A 46 -7.98 -14.64 6.99
CA ILE A 46 -8.74 -14.73 5.73
C ILE A 46 -9.08 -16.19 5.39
N TRP A 47 -8.14 -17.11 5.59
CA TRP A 47 -8.38 -18.55 5.39
C TRP A 47 -9.47 -19.08 6.33
N LEU A 48 -9.44 -18.70 7.62
CA LEU A 48 -10.48 -19.09 8.59
C LEU A 48 -11.86 -18.60 8.16
N ILE A 49 -11.97 -17.33 7.75
CA ILE A 49 -13.23 -16.74 7.26
C ILE A 49 -13.72 -17.44 6.01
N ARG A 50 -12.83 -17.75 5.06
CA ARG A 50 -13.17 -18.53 3.87
C ARG A 50 -13.79 -19.88 4.24
N ASN A 51 -13.31 -20.51 5.31
CA ASN A 51 -13.80 -21.79 5.82
C ASN A 51 -15.01 -21.65 6.77
N GLY A 52 -15.59 -20.45 6.90
CA GLY A 52 -16.83 -20.21 7.64
C GLY A 52 -16.65 -19.77 9.08
N ALA A 53 -15.42 -19.57 9.56
CA ALA A 53 -15.19 -19.00 10.88
C ALA A 53 -15.56 -17.51 10.92
N ARG A 54 -16.10 -17.06 12.05
CA ARG A 54 -16.49 -15.68 12.28
C ARG A 54 -15.41 -14.97 13.11
N PRO A 55 -14.89 -13.82 12.63
CA PRO A 55 -13.94 -13.04 13.40
C PRO A 55 -14.49 -12.65 14.76
N PHE A 56 -13.62 -12.61 15.78
CA PHE A 56 -13.91 -12.27 17.17
C PHE A 56 -14.77 -13.27 17.96
N TYR A 57 -15.51 -14.15 17.28
CA TYR A 57 -16.30 -15.20 17.91
C TYR A 57 -15.57 -16.53 17.91
N ASP A 58 -15.05 -16.93 16.74
CA ASP A 58 -14.48 -18.24 16.53
C ASP A 58 -12.93 -18.17 16.54
N PHE A 59 -12.35 -16.98 16.41
CA PHE A 59 -10.92 -16.70 16.59
C PHE A 59 -10.67 -15.25 17.05
N PHE A 60 -9.57 -15.03 17.77
CA PHE A 60 -9.17 -13.71 18.23
C PHE A 60 -8.48 -12.93 17.11
N GLU A 61 -8.81 -11.65 17.02
CA GLU A 61 -8.08 -10.67 16.22
C GLU A 61 -8.36 -9.26 16.79
N CYS A 62 -7.41 -8.33 16.69
CA CYS A 62 -7.61 -6.96 17.20
C CYS A 62 -7.97 -5.96 16.10
N HIS A 63 -7.80 -6.35 14.84
CA HIS A 63 -8.07 -5.51 13.68
C HIS A 63 -9.52 -5.67 13.17
N PRO A 64 -10.13 -4.61 12.61
CA PRO A 64 -11.44 -4.74 11.96
C PRO A 64 -11.41 -5.66 10.72
N PRO A 65 -12.45 -6.47 10.48
CA PRO A 65 -12.40 -7.56 9.49
C PRO A 65 -12.68 -7.12 8.05
N PHE A 66 -12.74 -5.81 7.79
CA PHE A 66 -13.28 -5.26 6.53
C PHE A 66 -12.56 -5.78 5.29
N LEU A 67 -11.23 -5.91 5.36
CA LEU A 67 -10.43 -6.35 4.23
C LEU A 67 -10.44 -7.87 4.07
N TRP A 68 -10.69 -8.65 5.13
CA TRP A 68 -10.53 -10.10 5.03
C TRP A 68 -11.62 -10.77 4.18
N TYR A 69 -12.86 -10.28 4.27
CA TYR A 69 -13.97 -10.82 3.49
C TYR A 69 -13.72 -10.75 1.96
N PRO A 70 -13.41 -9.58 1.36
CA PRO A 70 -13.11 -9.52 -0.07
C PRO A 70 -11.81 -10.25 -0.42
N LEU A 71 -10.80 -10.27 0.47
CA LEU A 71 -9.55 -11.00 0.24
C LEU A 71 -9.70 -12.53 0.30
N GLY A 72 -10.83 -13.04 0.80
CA GLY A 72 -11.19 -14.45 0.70
C GLY A 72 -11.46 -14.91 -0.74
N ILE A 73 -11.76 -13.99 -1.67
CA ILE A 73 -12.03 -14.31 -3.08
C ILE A 73 -10.78 -14.87 -3.77
N PRO A 74 -9.61 -14.19 -3.74
CA PRO A 74 -8.35 -14.76 -4.24
C PRO A 74 -8.05 -16.18 -3.75
N LEU A 75 -8.26 -16.46 -2.45
CA LEU A 75 -8.06 -17.80 -1.88
C LEU A 75 -9.03 -18.84 -2.45
N ARG A 76 -10.28 -18.45 -2.74
CA ARG A 76 -11.25 -19.35 -3.40
C ARG A 76 -10.85 -19.67 -4.84
N LEU A 77 -10.33 -18.68 -5.58
CA LEU A 77 -10.01 -18.82 -7.00
C LEU A 77 -8.67 -19.55 -7.24
N LEU A 78 -7.69 -19.32 -6.36
CA LEU A 78 -6.31 -19.76 -6.57
C LEU A 78 -5.90 -20.92 -5.65
N GLY A 79 -6.74 -21.25 -4.67
CA GLY A 79 -6.54 -22.31 -3.69
C GLY A 79 -5.56 -21.92 -2.58
N ASP A 80 -5.32 -22.88 -1.68
CA ASP A 80 -4.52 -22.71 -0.46
C ASP A 80 -3.02 -22.93 -0.74
N ARG A 81 -2.44 -22.05 -1.56
CA ARG A 81 -1.02 -22.09 -1.94
C ARG A 81 -0.29 -20.89 -1.34
N TYR A 82 0.96 -21.06 -0.91
CA TYR A 82 1.79 -19.95 -0.41
C TYR A 82 1.96 -18.82 -1.44
N ALA A 83 1.77 -19.12 -2.73
CA ALA A 83 1.77 -18.14 -3.82
C ALA A 83 0.78 -16.98 -3.59
N ILE A 84 -0.28 -17.18 -2.82
CA ILE A 84 -1.28 -16.14 -2.49
C ILE A 84 -0.68 -14.98 -1.70
N LEU A 85 0.38 -15.23 -0.91
CA LEU A 85 1.07 -14.22 -0.12
C LEU A 85 1.70 -13.15 -1.03
N PHE A 86 2.20 -13.54 -2.21
CA PHE A 86 2.75 -12.57 -3.18
C PHE A 86 1.66 -11.69 -3.80
N ILE A 87 0.43 -12.22 -3.95
CA ILE A 87 -0.72 -11.44 -4.41
C ILE A 87 -1.13 -10.45 -3.34
N PHE A 88 -1.22 -10.87 -2.07
CA PHE A 88 -1.51 -9.98 -0.95
C PHE A 88 -0.44 -8.90 -0.79
N ARG A 89 0.84 -9.24 -0.96
CA ARG A 89 1.93 -8.25 -1.03
C ARG A 89 1.72 -7.21 -2.12
N ALA A 90 1.36 -7.64 -3.33
CA ALA A 90 1.07 -6.72 -4.43
C ALA A 90 -0.12 -5.81 -4.13
N LEU A 91 -1.20 -6.35 -3.54
CA LEU A 91 -2.38 -5.56 -3.13
C LEU A 91 -2.02 -4.55 -2.04
N THR A 92 -1.24 -4.96 -1.04
CA THR A 92 -0.75 -4.07 0.02
C THR A 92 0.15 -2.97 -0.55
N ALA A 93 1.04 -3.29 -1.49
CA ALA A 93 1.87 -2.29 -2.17
C ALA A 93 1.02 -1.27 -2.94
N LEU A 94 0.00 -1.73 -3.68
CA LEU A 94 -0.94 -0.86 -4.38
C LEU A 94 -1.72 0.03 -3.40
N GLY A 95 -2.19 -0.52 -2.27
CA GLY A 95 -2.85 0.24 -1.22
C GLY A 95 -1.95 1.33 -0.63
N HIS A 96 -0.66 1.03 -0.42
CA HIS A 96 0.32 2.01 0.03
C HIS A 96 0.53 3.14 -1.00
N VAL A 97 0.64 2.81 -2.29
CA VAL A 97 0.71 3.84 -3.35
C VAL A 97 -0.52 4.74 -3.32
N ALA A 98 -1.71 4.15 -3.27
CA ALA A 98 -2.96 4.89 -3.25
C ALA A 98 -3.04 5.82 -2.03
N MET A 99 -2.63 5.34 -0.86
CA MET A 99 -2.56 6.15 0.36
C MET A 99 -1.57 7.32 0.21
N LEU A 100 -0.35 7.07 -0.29
CA LEU A 100 0.66 8.12 -0.49
C LEU A 100 0.19 9.19 -1.48
N VAL A 101 -0.46 8.79 -2.58
CA VAL A 101 -1.05 9.73 -3.55
C VAL A 101 -2.16 10.54 -2.90
N ALA A 102 -3.07 9.90 -2.15
CA ALA A 102 -4.15 10.59 -1.46
C ALA A 102 -3.62 11.61 -0.44
N MET A 103 -2.59 11.25 0.33
CA MET A 103 -1.92 12.17 1.26
C MET A 103 -1.27 13.35 0.52
N GLY A 104 -0.55 13.09 -0.57
CA GLY A 104 0.07 14.15 -1.38
C GLY A 104 -0.95 15.13 -1.95
N LEU A 105 -2.08 14.61 -2.45
CA LEU A 105 -3.20 15.43 -2.94
C LEU A 105 -3.85 16.24 -1.82
N ASN A 106 -4.08 15.62 -0.65
CA ASN A 106 -4.64 16.31 0.51
C ASN A 106 -3.76 17.49 0.98
N VAL A 107 -2.44 17.27 1.03
CA VAL A 107 -1.45 18.31 1.35
C VAL A 107 -1.48 19.42 0.31
N ALA A 108 -1.46 19.10 -0.98
CA ALA A 108 -1.51 20.08 -2.06
C ALA A 108 -2.79 20.95 -2.00
N LEU A 109 -3.94 20.32 -1.80
CA LEU A 109 -5.23 21.01 -1.62
C LEU A 109 -5.24 21.89 -0.37
N SER A 110 -4.60 21.44 0.72
CA SER A 110 -4.48 22.24 1.94
C SER A 110 -3.69 23.52 1.69
N PHE A 111 -2.54 23.43 1.00
CA PHE A 111 -1.72 24.60 0.66
C PHE A 111 -2.43 25.58 -0.29
N GLN A 112 -3.23 25.09 -1.23
CA GLN A 112 -4.03 25.95 -2.12
C GLN A 112 -5.10 26.76 -1.35
N ASN A 113 -5.61 26.21 -0.26
CA ASN A 113 -6.68 26.81 0.54
C ASN A 113 -6.16 27.61 1.74
N LEU A 114 -4.84 27.70 1.95
CA LEU A 114 -4.29 28.56 2.99
C LEU A 114 -4.60 30.03 2.64
N ARG A 115 -5.34 30.71 3.53
CA ARG A 115 -5.52 32.16 3.44
C ARG A 115 -4.15 32.83 3.49
N GLN A 116 -3.78 33.51 2.41
CA GLN A 116 -2.61 34.37 2.40
C GLN A 116 -2.81 35.49 3.44
N PRO A 117 -1.81 35.79 4.30
CA PRO A 117 -1.91 36.89 5.23
C PRO A 117 -2.15 38.19 4.45
N ARG A 118 -3.22 38.91 4.79
CA ARG A 118 -3.41 40.28 4.28
C ARG A 118 -2.41 41.16 5.03
N ALA A 119 -1.55 41.85 4.30
CA ALA A 119 -0.75 42.92 4.88
C ALA A 119 -1.71 43.94 5.52
N LEU A 120 -1.47 44.25 6.79
CA LEU A 120 -2.13 45.34 7.51
C LEU A 120 -1.55 46.67 7.07
#